data_AF-A0AAN5D0G7-F1
#
_entry.id   AF-A0AAN5D0G7-F1
#
_cell.length_a   1.000
_cell.length_b   1.000
_cell.length_c   1.000
_cell.angle_alpha   90.00
_cell.angle_beta   90.00
_cell.angle_gamma   90.00
#
_symmetry.space_group_name_H-M   'P 1'
#
loop_
_entity.id
_entity.type
_entity.pdbx_description
1 polymer ?
#
loop_
_entity_poly.entity_id
_entity_poly.type
_entity_poly.pdbx_seq_one_letter_code
_entity_poly.pdbx_strand_id
1 'polypeptide(L)'
;NRKIVIGVAEGITNTIATTKIFPQTSPYGPQSCSVPLSLQAGMIVYVTKGSAFPADLLLLSSSEPAGIAYIETANLDGETNLKIRKGLPSTASLVHRDHLTNELKDTLACCEEPNKRLYSFQGFMKMVALESRNDRVFLADKSQFLQRGAKLRNTDWVYALVVYAGNETKFMLNSVRTKRKKSRIEQLTNYLMVCQFGMLLMASVVYTY
;
A
#
# COMPACT_ATOMS: atom_id res chain seq x y z
N ASN A 1 18.17 -4.61 -8.31
CA ASN A 1 18.30 -3.97 -6.97
C ASN A 1 17.99 -2.49 -7.04
N ARG A 2 16.86 -2.06 -6.45
CA ARG A 2 16.45 -0.65 -6.43
C ARG A 2 17.04 0.05 -5.20
N LYS A 3 17.68 1.20 -5.42
CA LYS A 3 18.12 2.10 -4.35
C LYS A 3 17.00 3.09 -4.05
N ILE A 4 16.50 3.07 -2.82
CA ILE A 4 15.54 4.05 -2.29
C ILE A 4 16.34 4.94 -1.35
N VAL A 5 16.52 6.20 -1.73
CA VAL A 5 17.14 7.21 -0.87
C VAL A 5 16.03 7.83 -0.04
N ILE A 6 16.17 7.80 1.29
CA ILE A 6 15.24 8.48 2.18
C ILE A 6 15.62 9.96 2.18
N GLY A 7 15.00 10.76 1.29
CA GLY A 7 15.13 12.21 1.32
C GLY A 7 14.20 12.79 2.38
N VAL A 8 14.73 13.51 3.37
CA VAL A 8 13.92 14.19 4.42
C VAL A 8 13.21 15.46 3.93
N ALA A 9 13.45 15.90 2.70
CA ALA A 9 12.70 17.02 2.14
C ALA A 9 11.35 16.53 1.58
N GLU A 10 10.25 16.98 2.19
CA GLU A 10 8.86 17.01 1.66
C GLU A 10 7.91 15.82 1.90
N GLY A 11 8.26 14.84 2.75
CA GLY A 11 7.53 13.56 2.74
C GLY A 11 6.69 13.15 3.96
N ILE A 12 6.78 13.79 5.12
CA ILE A 12 6.07 13.29 6.32
C ILE A 12 4.62 13.76 6.29
N THR A 13 3.81 13.02 5.54
CA THR A 13 2.38 13.24 5.57
C THR A 13 1.84 12.90 6.95
N ASN A 14 1.36 13.93 7.67
CA ASN A 14 0.42 13.77 8.81
C ASN A 14 -0.92 13.16 8.38
N THR A 15 -1.07 12.89 7.08
CA THR A 15 -2.18 12.17 6.52
C THR A 15 -2.11 10.75 7.02
N ILE A 16 -2.78 10.57 8.15
CA ILE A 16 -3.35 9.33 8.62
C ILE A 16 -3.58 8.44 7.39
N ALA A 17 -2.84 7.34 7.26
CA ALA A 17 -3.31 6.21 6.46
C ALA A 17 -4.53 5.57 7.16
N THR A 18 -5.45 6.40 7.66
CA THR A 18 -6.80 6.00 7.96
C THR A 18 -7.44 5.94 6.60
N THR A 19 -7.61 4.70 6.13
CA THR A 19 -8.79 4.33 5.37
C THR A 19 -10.00 4.84 6.17
N LYS A 20 -10.37 6.12 6.03
CA LYS A 20 -11.69 6.57 6.47
C LYS A 20 -12.63 6.02 5.43
N ILE A 21 -13.12 4.82 5.70
CA ILE A 21 -14.48 4.47 5.30
C ILE A 21 -15.33 5.44 6.12
N PHE A 22 -15.63 6.64 5.58
CA PHE A 22 -16.66 7.47 6.18
C PHE A 22 -18.01 6.78 5.93
N PRO A 23 -18.88 6.68 6.95
CA PRO A 23 -20.26 6.30 6.73
C PRO A 23 -20.92 7.35 5.85
N GLN A 24 -21.71 6.89 4.88
CA GLN A 24 -22.58 7.76 4.10
C GLN A 24 -23.52 8.51 5.03
N THR A 25 -23.60 9.84 4.91
CA THR A 25 -24.81 10.68 5.07
C THR A 25 -24.46 12.17 5.09
N SER A 26 -24.67 12.91 3.99
CA SER A 26 -24.99 14.36 3.96
C SER A 26 -25.35 14.81 2.53
N PRO A 27 -26.28 15.77 2.32
CA PRO A 27 -27.24 15.77 1.20
C PRO A 27 -26.92 16.73 0.02
N TYR A 28 -25.67 17.17 -0.19
CA TYR A 28 -25.35 18.13 -1.25
C TYR A 28 -24.23 17.65 -2.20
N GLY A 29 -24.62 17.18 -3.39
CA GLY A 29 -23.89 17.23 -4.67
C GLY A 29 -22.49 16.58 -4.79
N PRO A 30 -22.06 16.15 -6.00
CA PRO A 30 -20.78 15.48 -6.17
C PRO A 30 -19.65 16.51 -6.27
N GLN A 31 -19.04 16.85 -5.13
CA GLN A 31 -17.74 17.53 -5.14
C GLN A 31 -16.63 16.49 -5.25
N SER A 32 -15.84 16.63 -6.30
CA SER A 32 -14.72 15.78 -6.69
C SER A 32 -13.82 15.44 -5.49
N CYS A 33 -13.82 14.17 -5.11
CA CYS A 33 -12.95 13.60 -4.09
C CYS A 33 -11.49 13.90 -4.44
N SER A 34 -10.82 14.77 -3.68
CA SER A 34 -9.37 14.93 -3.76
C SER A 34 -8.72 13.63 -3.27
N VAL A 35 -8.27 12.84 -4.24
CA VAL A 35 -7.41 11.67 -4.07
C VAL A 35 -6.25 12.05 -3.14
N PRO A 36 -5.90 11.28 -2.10
CA PRO A 36 -4.70 11.58 -1.35
C PRO A 36 -3.50 11.52 -2.30
N LEU A 37 -2.62 12.52 -2.19
CA LEU A 37 -1.31 12.62 -2.82
C LEU A 37 -0.70 11.20 -2.99
N SER A 38 -0.29 10.85 -4.21
CA SER A 38 0.19 9.51 -4.53
C SER A 38 1.31 9.09 -3.58
N LEU A 39 1.08 8.06 -2.76
CA LEU A 39 2.12 7.44 -1.94
C LEU A 39 3.27 6.98 -2.83
N GLN A 40 4.50 7.34 -2.46
CA GLN A 40 5.72 6.98 -3.18
C GLN A 40 6.69 6.21 -2.28
N ALA A 41 7.54 5.39 -2.90
CA ALA A 41 8.63 4.72 -2.21
C ALA A 41 9.60 5.74 -1.61
N GLY A 42 10.05 5.52 -0.37
CA GLY A 42 10.93 6.44 0.36
C GLY A 42 10.20 7.34 1.37
N MET A 43 8.86 7.40 1.32
CA MET A 43 8.07 8.15 2.31
C MET A 43 7.97 7.39 3.65
N ILE A 44 7.95 8.13 4.75
CA ILE A 44 7.64 7.56 6.08
C ILE A 44 6.15 7.78 6.36
N VAL A 45 5.47 6.72 6.76
CA VAL A 45 4.05 6.73 7.11
C VAL A 45 3.85 6.40 8.59
N TYR A 46 2.84 7.03 9.16
CA TYR A 46 2.34 6.75 10.50
C TYR A 46 0.99 6.02 10.39
N VAL A 47 0.91 4.84 10.99
CA VAL A 47 -0.26 3.97 10.89
C VAL A 47 -0.77 3.66 12.28
N THR A 48 -2.06 3.91 12.52
CA THR A 48 -2.72 3.71 13.81
C THR A 48 -3.39 2.34 13.89
N LYS A 49 -3.69 1.89 15.11
CA LYS A 49 -4.43 0.65 15.38
C LYS A 49 -5.70 0.51 14.56
N GLY A 50 -5.93 -0.69 14.03
CA GLY A 50 -7.14 -1.06 13.30
C GLY A 50 -7.17 -0.62 11.83
N SER A 51 -6.23 0.21 11.36
CA SER A 51 -6.15 0.57 9.95
C SER A 51 -5.39 -0.49 9.14
N ALA A 52 -5.72 -0.55 7.84
CA ALA A 52 -5.02 -1.39 6.88
C ALA A 52 -3.82 -0.63 6.30
N PHE A 53 -2.71 -1.33 6.05
CA PHE A 53 -1.54 -0.71 5.45
C PHE A 53 -1.83 -0.30 3.99
N PRO A 54 -1.55 0.96 3.60
CA PRO A 54 -1.89 1.49 2.28
C PRO A 54 -0.94 1.01 1.18
N ALA A 55 0.26 0.59 1.55
CA ALA A 55 1.36 0.22 0.69
C ALA A 55 2.18 -0.90 1.36
N ASP A 56 3.21 -1.41 0.71
CA ASP A 56 4.15 -2.33 1.34
C ASP A 56 5.20 -1.52 2.09
N LEU A 57 5.31 -1.78 3.39
CA LEU A 57 6.09 -0.96 4.31
C LEU A 57 7.18 -1.78 5.01
N LEU A 58 8.23 -1.10 5.46
CA LEU A 58 9.26 -1.63 6.32
C LEU A 58 9.11 -1.00 7.71
N LEU A 59 8.90 -1.82 8.73
CA LEU A 59 8.68 -1.38 10.11
C LEU A 59 9.95 -0.74 10.68
N LEU A 60 9.83 0.52 11.10
CA LEU A 60 10.91 1.28 11.73
C LEU A 60 10.76 1.26 13.25
N SER A 61 9.60 1.69 13.73
CA SER A 61 9.30 1.87 15.15
C SER A 61 7.83 1.58 15.42
N SER A 62 7.51 1.23 16.66
CA SER A 62 6.19 0.80 17.10
C SER A 62 5.90 1.31 18.51
N SER A 63 4.63 1.36 18.89
CA SER A 63 4.20 1.65 20.26
C SER A 63 4.60 0.57 21.26
N GLU A 64 4.74 -0.68 20.81
CA GLU A 64 5.07 -1.80 21.69
C GLU A 64 6.56 -1.84 22.05
N PRO A 65 6.91 -2.39 23.24
CA PRO A 65 8.30 -2.56 23.62
C PRO A 65 9.07 -3.40 22.60
N ALA A 66 10.35 -3.09 22.44
CA ALA A 66 11.25 -3.75 21.46
C ALA A 66 10.84 -3.57 19.98
N GLY A 67 9.96 -2.60 19.67
CA GLY A 67 9.57 -2.27 18.29
C GLY A 67 8.74 -3.37 17.62
N ILE A 68 7.94 -4.10 18.40
CA ILE A 68 7.10 -5.20 17.91
C ILE A 68 5.78 -4.64 17.34
N ALA A 69 5.26 -5.24 16.28
CA ALA A 69 3.93 -4.92 15.76
C ALA A 69 3.17 -6.22 15.49
N TYR A 70 1.89 -6.27 15.88
CA TYR A 70 1.02 -7.38 15.54
C TYR A 70 0.19 -7.03 14.32
N ILE A 71 0.22 -7.91 13.33
CA ILE A 71 -0.52 -7.73 12.07
C ILE A 71 -1.48 -8.87 11.83
N GLU A 72 -2.64 -8.54 11.30
CA GLU A 72 -3.65 -9.49 10.83
C GLU A 72 -3.59 -9.55 9.30
N THR A 73 -3.39 -10.75 8.73
CA THR A 73 -3.27 -10.96 7.27
C THR A 73 -4.50 -11.59 6.64
N ALA A 74 -5.65 -11.63 7.34
CA ALA A 74 -6.89 -12.23 6.84
C ALA A 74 -7.31 -11.74 5.44
N ASN A 75 -6.99 -10.50 5.06
CA ASN A 75 -7.27 -9.94 3.73
C ASN A 75 -6.33 -10.44 2.61
N LEU A 76 -5.19 -11.05 2.95
CA LEU A 76 -4.15 -11.48 2.02
C LEU A 76 -4.20 -13.00 1.81
N ASP A 77 -4.20 -13.76 2.90
CA ASP A 77 -4.08 -15.23 2.91
C ASP A 77 -5.26 -15.93 3.62
N GLY A 78 -6.21 -15.18 4.18
CA GLY A 78 -7.34 -15.74 4.92
C GLY A 78 -6.97 -16.24 6.32
N GLU A 79 -5.73 -16.06 6.78
CA GLU A 79 -5.32 -16.45 8.12
C GLU A 79 -5.80 -15.40 9.16
N THR A 80 -6.52 -15.87 10.18
CA THR A 80 -7.05 -15.01 11.27
C THR A 80 -6.07 -14.79 12.41
N ASN A 81 -4.96 -15.53 12.43
CA ASN A 81 -3.95 -15.43 13.48
C ASN A 81 -3.14 -14.15 13.35
N LEU A 82 -2.81 -13.56 14.50
CA LEU A 82 -1.93 -12.40 14.54
C LEU A 82 -0.49 -12.85 14.28
N LYS A 83 0.15 -12.21 13.30
CA LYS A 83 1.55 -12.41 12.96
C LYS A 83 2.38 -11.32 13.61
N ILE A 84 3.50 -11.72 14.21
CA ILE A 84 4.43 -10.80 14.87
C ILE A 84 5.43 -10.28 13.84
N ARG A 85 5.60 -8.96 13.81
CA ARG A 85 6.64 -8.26 13.06
C ARG A 85 7.52 -7.48 14.02
N LYS A 86 8.81 -7.37 13.73
CA LYS A 86 9.77 -6.70 14.61
C LYS A 86 10.52 -5.65 13.82
N GLY A 87 10.53 -4.41 14.32
CA GLY A 87 11.29 -3.32 13.74
C GLY A 87 12.80 -3.57 13.84
N LEU A 88 13.59 -2.74 13.17
CA LEU A 88 15.03 -2.79 13.34
C LEU A 88 15.39 -2.39 14.77
N PRO A 89 16.27 -3.13 15.46
CA PRO A 89 16.68 -2.79 16.83
C PRO A 89 17.23 -1.36 16.96
N SER A 90 17.88 -0.86 15.90
CA SER A 90 18.46 0.48 15.89
C SER A 90 17.46 1.60 15.67
N THR A 91 16.29 1.33 15.09
CA THR A 91 15.22 2.33 14.92
C THR A 91 14.09 2.13 15.93
N ALA A 92 14.06 1.02 16.66
CA ALA A 92 13.00 0.68 17.60
C ALA A 92 12.89 1.66 18.78
N SER A 93 13.98 2.35 19.14
CA SER A 93 13.97 3.40 20.18
C SER A 93 13.46 4.75 19.68
N LEU A 94 13.29 4.93 18.37
CA LEU A 94 12.86 6.18 17.75
C LEU A 94 11.33 6.30 17.84
N VAL A 95 10.84 6.71 19.01
CA VAL A 95 9.41 6.86 19.31
C VAL A 95 8.89 8.24 18.86
N HIS A 96 9.75 9.25 18.90
CA HIS A 96 9.39 10.62 18.54
C HIS A 96 9.74 10.92 17.09
N ARG A 97 8.79 11.58 16.40
CA ARG A 97 8.90 11.96 15.00
C ARG A 97 10.20 12.71 14.70
N ASP A 98 10.53 13.72 15.50
CA ASP A 98 11.66 14.60 15.21
C ASP A 98 13.00 13.86 15.28
N HIS A 99 13.13 12.95 16.24
CA HIS A 99 14.29 12.07 16.35
C HIS A 99 14.36 11.09 15.17
N LEU A 100 13.23 10.49 14.79
CA LEU A 100 13.14 9.58 13.65
C LEU A 100 13.61 10.26 12.35
N THR A 101 13.18 11.49 12.12
CA THR A 101 13.50 12.23 10.89
C THR A 101 14.95 12.68 10.85
N ASN A 102 15.52 13.04 12.00
CA ASN A 102 16.91 13.45 12.09
C ASN A 102 17.84 12.26 11.88
N GLU A 103 17.54 11.09 12.47
CA GLU A 103 18.36 9.89 12.29
C GLU A 103 18.24 9.26 10.89
N LEU A 104 17.06 9.33 10.27
CA LEU A 104 16.84 8.72 8.96
C LEU A 104 17.21 9.61 7.76
N LYS A 105 17.72 10.82 8.01
CA LYS A 105 17.98 11.85 6.99
C LYS A 105 18.91 11.44 5.86
N ASP A 106 19.88 10.59 6.16
CA ASP A 106 20.86 10.09 5.20
C ASP A 106 20.82 8.56 5.10
N THR A 107 19.65 7.97 5.33
CA THR A 107 19.47 6.53 5.28
C THR A 107 19.16 6.06 3.85
N LEU A 108 19.87 5.03 3.41
CA LEU A 108 19.68 4.40 2.12
C LEU A 108 19.08 3.01 2.32
N ALA A 109 17.87 2.81 1.79
CA ALA A 109 17.21 1.51 1.78
C ALA A 109 17.36 0.88 0.39
N CYS A 110 17.91 -0.32 0.33
CA CYS A 110 17.91 -1.15 -0.87
C CYS A 110 16.98 -2.33 -0.67
N CYS A 111 16.16 -2.61 -1.67
CA CYS A 111 15.27 -3.77 -1.64
C CYS A 111 15.40 -4.57 -2.93
N GLU A 112 14.97 -5.83 -2.86
CA GLU A 112 14.73 -6.66 -4.02
C GLU A 112 13.76 -5.97 -5.01
N GLU A 113 13.67 -6.48 -6.24
CA GLU A 113 12.68 -5.95 -7.19
C GLU A 113 11.26 -6.40 -6.83
N PRO A 114 10.24 -5.58 -7.16
CA PRO A 114 8.84 -5.93 -6.94
C PRO A 114 8.51 -7.30 -7.52
N ASN A 115 8.10 -8.23 -6.66
CA ASN A 115 7.85 -9.62 -7.03
C ASN A 115 6.56 -10.14 -6.39
N LYS A 116 6.03 -11.23 -6.95
CA LYS A 116 4.78 -11.86 -6.50
C LYS A 116 4.95 -12.76 -5.26
N ARG A 117 6.17 -12.94 -4.75
CA ARG A 117 6.40 -13.85 -3.61
C ARG A 117 5.93 -13.20 -2.31
N LEU A 118 4.71 -13.54 -1.88
CA LEU A 118 4.07 -12.98 -0.67
C LEU A 118 4.85 -13.29 0.62
N TYR A 119 5.58 -14.40 0.66
CA TYR A 119 6.22 -14.89 1.89
C TYR A 119 7.72 -14.63 1.99
N SER A 120 8.34 -14.05 0.97
CA SER A 120 9.75 -13.68 1.00
C SER A 120 9.89 -12.17 0.86
N PHE A 121 10.83 -11.57 1.57
CA PHE A 121 11.24 -10.20 1.36
C PHE A 121 12.71 -10.08 1.74
N GLN A 122 13.52 -9.47 0.87
CA GLN A 122 14.93 -9.23 1.14
C GLN A 122 15.29 -7.79 0.80
N GLY A 123 15.99 -7.15 1.71
CA GLY A 123 16.54 -5.83 1.54
C GLY A 123 17.62 -5.54 2.58
N PHE A 124 18.20 -4.36 2.50
CA PHE A 124 19.08 -3.85 3.52
C PHE A 124 18.87 -2.35 3.68
N MET A 125 19.01 -1.86 4.90
CA MET A 125 18.96 -0.46 5.25
C MET A 125 20.34 -0.04 5.74
N LYS A 126 20.93 0.96 5.09
CA LYS A 126 22.20 1.55 5.46
C LYS A 126 21.93 2.92 6.08
N MET A 127 22.13 3.04 7.38
CA MET A 127 22.03 4.32 8.09
C MET A 127 23.41 4.97 8.14
N VAL A 128 23.51 6.18 7.59
CA VAL A 128 24.73 6.99 7.65
C VAL A 128 24.60 7.91 8.85
N ALA A 129 25.29 7.59 9.94
CA ALA A 129 25.29 8.43 11.14
C ALA A 129 26.26 9.60 10.95
N LEU A 130 25.75 10.83 11.04
CA LEU A 130 26.54 12.06 10.89
C LEU A 130 27.68 12.18 11.91
N GLU A 131 27.55 11.55 13.08
CA GLU A 131 28.49 11.71 14.21
C GLU A 131 29.45 10.52 14.40
N SER A 132 29.29 9.43 13.66
CA SER A 132 30.17 8.27 13.76
C SER A 132 30.44 7.69 12.38
N ARG A 133 31.72 7.66 11.99
CA ARG A 133 32.27 7.07 10.75
C ARG A 133 31.93 5.59 10.49
N ASN A 134 31.02 5.00 11.26
CA ASN A 134 30.63 3.60 11.15
C ASN A 134 29.24 3.51 10.51
N ASP A 135 29.23 3.24 9.21
CA ASP A 135 28.02 2.93 8.46
C ASP A 135 27.35 1.70 9.08
N ARG A 136 26.12 1.86 9.60
CA ARG A 136 25.37 0.73 10.14
C ARG A 136 24.48 0.15 9.05
N VAL A 137 24.77 -1.09 8.65
CA VAL A 137 23.97 -1.83 7.66
C VAL A 137 23.13 -2.87 8.37
N PHE A 138 21.83 -2.84 8.11
CA PHE A 138 20.85 -3.77 8.67
C PHE A 138 20.20 -4.55 7.56
N LEU A 139 20.07 -5.86 7.76
CA LEU A 139 19.34 -6.71 6.85
C LEU A 139 17.85 -6.60 7.14
N ALA A 140 17.08 -6.31 6.09
CA ALA A 140 15.64 -6.27 6.12
C ALA A 140 15.07 -7.56 5.55
N ASP A 141 14.43 -8.34 6.40
CA ASP A 141 13.79 -9.60 6.03
C ASP A 141 12.26 -9.49 6.21
N LYS A 142 11.54 -10.55 5.85
CA LYS A 142 10.09 -10.68 6.03
C LYS A 142 9.64 -10.31 7.45
N SER A 143 10.44 -10.56 8.48
CA SER A 143 10.13 -10.25 9.88
C SER A 143 9.82 -8.76 10.13
N GLN A 144 10.31 -7.87 9.26
CA GLN A 144 10.16 -6.42 9.37
C GLN A 144 9.21 -5.84 8.32
N PHE A 145 8.77 -6.68 7.37
CA PHE A 145 7.95 -6.29 6.23
C PHE A 145 6.45 -6.33 6.57
N LEU A 146 5.77 -5.22 6.29
CA LEU A 146 4.33 -5.03 6.46
C LEU A 146 3.68 -4.96 5.08
N GLN A 147 2.75 -5.87 4.81
CA GLN A 147 2.13 -6.00 3.49
C GLN A 147 0.92 -5.09 3.35
N ARG A 148 0.73 -4.51 2.16
CA ARG A 148 -0.49 -3.78 1.81
C ARG A 148 -1.73 -4.63 2.09
N GLY A 149 -2.71 -4.04 2.76
CA GLY A 149 -3.99 -4.70 3.08
C GLY A 149 -3.98 -5.52 4.37
N ALA A 150 -2.82 -5.84 4.95
CA ALA A 150 -2.75 -6.33 6.32
C ALA A 150 -3.17 -5.22 7.29
N LYS A 151 -3.76 -5.59 8.43
CA LYS A 151 -4.25 -4.65 9.44
C LYS A 151 -3.36 -4.64 10.67
N LEU A 152 -3.11 -3.46 11.22
CA LEU A 152 -2.46 -3.32 12.51
C LEU A 152 -3.43 -3.69 13.63
N ARG A 153 -3.06 -4.64 14.50
CA ARG A 153 -3.83 -5.08 15.67
C ARG A 153 -2.93 -5.07 16.88
N ASN A 154 -3.51 -5.00 18.09
CA ASN A 154 -2.77 -5.09 19.36
C ASN A 154 -1.49 -4.23 19.45
N THR A 155 -1.46 -3.12 18.72
CA THR A 155 -0.37 -2.15 18.62
C THR A 155 -1.05 -0.83 18.30
N ASP A 156 -0.77 0.21 19.06
CA ASP A 156 -1.50 1.49 18.98
C ASP A 156 -1.07 2.30 17.76
N TRP A 157 0.23 2.29 17.44
CA TRP A 157 0.77 2.95 16.26
C TRP A 157 2.09 2.34 15.79
N VAL A 158 2.42 2.55 14.51
CA VAL A 158 3.72 2.22 13.93
C VAL A 158 4.21 3.33 12.99
N TYR A 159 5.52 3.55 13.00
CA TYR A 159 6.23 4.28 11.95
C TYR A 159 6.86 3.28 10.98
N ALA A 160 6.64 3.49 9.69
CA ALA A 160 7.16 2.59 8.68
C ALA A 160 7.58 3.33 7.40
N LEU A 161 8.59 2.81 6.72
CA LEU A 161 9.07 3.30 5.43
C LEU A 161 8.31 2.63 4.30
N VAL A 162 7.81 3.40 3.34
CA VAL A 162 7.18 2.87 2.13
C VAL A 162 8.24 2.29 1.21
N VAL A 163 8.18 0.99 0.95
CA VAL A 163 9.12 0.29 0.05
C VAL A 163 8.52 0.13 -1.35
N TYR A 164 7.28 -0.38 -1.44
CA TYR A 164 6.56 -0.48 -2.70
C TYR A 164 5.22 0.23 -2.59
N ALA A 165 4.87 1.01 -3.62
CA ALA A 165 3.63 1.77 -3.66
C ALA A 165 2.80 1.42 -4.90
N GLY A 166 1.48 1.63 -4.82
CA GLY A 166 0.56 1.42 -5.93
C GLY A 166 0.63 0.01 -6.52
N ASN A 167 0.83 -0.08 -7.83
CA ASN A 167 0.84 -1.34 -8.59
C ASN A 167 2.07 -2.22 -8.34
N GLU A 168 3.12 -1.69 -7.70
CA GLU A 168 4.33 -2.43 -7.38
C GLU A 168 4.20 -3.24 -6.08
N THR A 169 3.16 -3.00 -5.29
CA THR A 169 2.92 -3.76 -4.05
C THR A 169 2.68 -5.23 -4.34
N LYS A 170 3.16 -6.12 -3.46
CA LYS A 170 3.01 -7.57 -3.60
C LYS A 170 1.54 -7.99 -3.67
N PHE A 171 0.66 -7.29 -2.95
CA PHE A 171 -0.79 -7.48 -3.05
C PHE A 171 -1.30 -7.20 -4.47
N MET A 172 -0.93 -6.07 -5.07
CA MET A 172 -1.37 -5.70 -6.41
C MET A 172 -0.77 -6.62 -7.49
N LEU A 173 0.48 -7.03 -7.32
CA LEU A 173 1.14 -7.97 -8.24
C LEU A 173 0.49 -9.38 -8.22
N ASN A 174 -0.10 -9.77 -7.09
CA ASN A 174 -0.88 -11.01 -6.97
C ASN A 174 -2.36 -10.83 -7.32
N SER A 175 -2.85 -9.58 -7.39
CA SER A 175 -4.21 -9.31 -7.82
C SER A 175 -4.37 -9.59 -9.33
N VAL A 176 -5.44 -10.31 -9.69
CA VAL A 176 -5.79 -10.48 -11.10
C VAL A 176 -6.42 -9.18 -11.58
N ARG A 177 -5.89 -8.61 -12.67
CA ARG A 177 -6.50 -7.43 -13.29
C ARG A 177 -7.95 -7.74 -13.63
N THR A 178 -8.87 -7.02 -12.99
CA THR A 178 -10.30 -7.25 -13.18
C THR A 178 -10.66 -7.01 -14.64
N LYS A 179 -10.99 -8.08 -15.36
CA LYS A 179 -11.63 -7.97 -16.67
C LYS A 179 -13.10 -7.64 -16.45
N ARG A 180 -13.67 -6.76 -17.27
CA ARG A 180 -15.11 -6.48 -17.26
C ARG A 180 -15.84 -7.79 -17.57
N LYS A 181 -16.57 -8.33 -16.58
CA LYS A 181 -17.47 -9.46 -16.80
C LYS A 181 -18.63 -8.97 -17.66
N LYS A 182 -18.91 -9.67 -18.76
CA LYS A 182 -20.12 -9.47 -19.57
C LYS A 182 -21.11 -10.57 -19.25
N SER A 183 -22.36 -10.23 -18.98
CA SER A 183 -23.42 -11.22 -18.74
C SER A 183 -23.84 -11.89 -20.05
N ARG A 184 -24.34 -13.13 -19.97
CA ARG A 184 -24.97 -13.81 -21.11
C ARG A 184 -26.17 -13.03 -21.63
N ILE A 185 -26.92 -12.38 -20.75
CA ILE A 185 -28.06 -11.52 -21.12
C ILE A 185 -27.56 -10.28 -21.87
N GLU A 186 -26.49 -9.62 -21.40
CA GLU A 186 -25.92 -8.47 -22.10
C GLU A 186 -25.45 -8.83 -23.52
N GLN A 187 -24.87 -10.01 -23.70
CA GLN A 187 -24.47 -10.51 -25.02
C GLN A 187 -25.68 -10.75 -25.93
N LEU A 188 -26.75 -11.35 -25.40
CA LEU A 188 -28.00 -11.57 -26.14
C LEU A 188 -28.70 -10.25 -26.49
N THR A 189 -28.81 -9.32 -25.55
CA THR A 189 -29.41 -8.00 -25.80
C THR A 189 -28.63 -7.24 -26.88
N ASN A 190 -27.29 -7.29 -26.83
CA ASN A 190 -26.47 -6.67 -27.87
C ASN A 190 -26.70 -7.30 -29.25
N TYR A 191 -26.87 -8.63 -29.30
CA TYR A 191 -27.21 -9.33 -30.54
C TYR A 191 -28.60 -8.92 -31.07
N LEU A 192 -29.61 -8.92 -30.19
CA LEU A 192 -30.98 -8.50 -30.55
C LEU A 192 -31.03 -7.04 -31.02
N MET A 193 -30.24 -6.14 -30.42
CA MET A 193 -30.13 -4.75 -30.89
C MET A 193 -29.58 -4.69 -32.32
N VAL A 194 -28.53 -5.44 -32.63
CA VAL A 194 -27.98 -5.51 -34.00
C VAL A 194 -29.02 -6.05 -34.99
N CYS A 195 -29.77 -7.10 -34.62
CA CYS A 195 -30.86 -7.62 -35.43
C CYS A 195 -31.97 -6.58 -35.66
N GLN A 196 -32.38 -5.86 -34.61
CA GLN A 196 -33.41 -4.81 -34.70
C GLN A 196 -32.98 -3.67 -35.63
N PHE A 197 -31.75 -3.17 -35.49
CA PHE A 197 -31.21 -2.15 -36.40
C PHE A 197 -31.16 -2.64 -37.84
N GLY A 198 -30.76 -3.90 -38.07
CA GLY A 198 -30.78 -4.51 -39.39
C GLY A 198 -32.17 -4.55 -40.02
N MET A 199 -33.19 -4.98 -39.25
CA MET A 199 -34.58 -5.02 -39.73
C MET A 199 -35.12 -3.63 -40.06
N LEU A 200 -34.83 -2.61 -39.23
CA LEU A 200 -35.27 -1.23 -39.48
C LEU A 200 -34.62 -0.63 -40.73
N LEU A 201 -33.33 -0.89 -40.97
CA LEU A 201 -32.65 -0.45 -42.19
C LEU A 201 -33.28 -1.09 -43.43
N MET A 202 -33.53 -2.40 -43.41
CA MET A 202 -34.20 -3.09 -44.52
C MET A 202 -35.59 -2.51 -44.80
N ALA A 203 -36.40 -2.28 -43.77
CA ALA A 203 -37.72 -1.67 -43.92
C ALA A 203 -37.64 -0.25 -44.51
N SER A 204 -36.65 0.55 -44.09
CA SER A 204 -36.44 1.89 -44.63
C SER A 204 -36.08 1.89 -46.12
N VAL A 205 -35.27 0.93 -46.56
CA VAL A 205 -34.91 0.78 -47.98
C VAL A 205 -36.15 0.39 -48.78
N VAL A 206 -36.91 -0.60 -48.33
CA VAL A 206 -38.15 -1.04 -49.00
C VAL A 206 -39.17 0.10 -49.11
N TYR A 207 -39.31 0.94 -48.08
CA TYR A 207 -40.21 2.09 -48.13
C TYR A 207 -39.76 3.19 -49.10
N THR A 208 -38.44 3.29 -49.34
CA THR A 208 -37.87 4.32 -50.22
C THR A 208 -37.95 3.93 -51.70
N TYR A 209 -38.04 2.63 -52.01
CA TYR A 209 -38.27 2.09 -53.35
C TYR A 209 -39.76 1.95 -53.67
#